data_AF-A0A7S1DAF7-F1
#
_entry.id   AF-A0A7S1DAF7-F1
#
_cell.length_a   1.000
_cell.length_b   1.000
_cell.length_c   1.000
_cell.angle_alpha   90.00
_cell.angle_beta   90.00
_cell.angle_gamma   90.00
#
_symmetry.space_group_name_H-M   'P 1'
#
loop_
_entity.id
_entity.type
_entity.pdbx_description
1 polymer ?
#
loop_
_entity_poly.entity_id
_entity_poly.type
_entity_poly.pdbx_seq_one_letter_code
_entity_poly.pdbx_strand_id
1 'polypeptide(L)'
;MTLSNMPLSIPQHIRKKILNKKKKKQRGAQSSLPPKKKNKRRKTAPIVIPEPGSQPAKILVNRSPVLVLWTTVVAEKLFDLHWSEALTIGNALAAQISKAKGTSLGIYQKSTGEENNDDDTTLQPDRHFDIMGSRVPALTTEVGVRGIGNNQEQDPNQIWKLMQKKFGQDLGYVVHAMKQAVSPVSKDELAASAWNY
;
A
#
# COMPACT_ATOMS: atom_id res chain seq x y z
N MET A 1 32.87 30.83 -6.37
CA MET A 1 34.00 29.98 -5.92
C MET A 1 34.46 29.13 -7.08
N THR A 2 35.62 29.45 -7.66
CA THR A 2 36.27 28.67 -8.73
C THR A 2 37.23 27.65 -8.11
N LEU A 3 37.64 26.63 -8.88
CA LEU A 3 38.56 25.58 -8.42
C LEU A 3 39.90 26.14 -7.90
N SER A 4 40.30 27.31 -8.38
CA SER A 4 41.52 28.04 -8.01
C SER A 4 41.49 28.63 -6.60
N ASN A 5 40.33 28.73 -5.95
CA ASN A 5 40.18 29.31 -4.60
C ASN A 5 40.00 28.25 -3.49
N MET A 6 40.37 26.99 -3.72
CA MET A 6 40.31 25.92 -2.71
C MET A 6 41.71 25.43 -2.32
N PRO A 7 41.95 25.17 -1.02
CA PRO A 7 43.27 24.78 -0.52
C PRO A 7 43.78 23.50 -1.20
N LEU A 8 45.06 23.51 -1.55
CA LEU A 8 45.70 22.46 -2.36
C LEU A 8 45.72 21.07 -1.69
N SER A 9 45.49 21.01 -0.38
CA SER A 9 45.47 19.79 0.45
C SER A 9 44.27 18.86 0.18
N ILE A 10 43.21 19.33 -0.47
CA ILE A 10 42.00 18.52 -0.70
C ILE A 10 42.11 17.80 -2.07
N PRO A 11 41.97 16.46 -2.15
CA PRO A 11 42.00 15.73 -3.41
C PRO A 11 40.99 16.25 -4.46
N GLN A 12 41.41 16.29 -5.73
CA GLN A 12 40.63 16.92 -6.82
C GLN A 12 39.21 16.34 -6.98
N HIS A 13 39.04 15.03 -6.78
CA HIS A 13 37.73 14.39 -6.88
C HIS A 13 36.75 14.84 -5.78
N ILE A 14 37.27 15.18 -4.59
CA ILE A 14 36.48 15.70 -3.48
C ILE A 14 36.10 17.17 -3.76
N ARG A 15 37.03 17.98 -4.29
CA ARG A 15 36.73 19.36 -4.71
C ARG A 15 35.62 19.43 -5.74
N LYS A 16 35.64 18.54 -6.75
CA LYS A 16 34.58 18.44 -7.76
C LYS A 16 33.22 18.07 -7.14
N LYS A 17 33.19 17.13 -6.18
CA LYS A 17 31.96 16.78 -5.44
C LYS A 17 31.43 17.95 -4.63
N ILE A 18 32.29 18.70 -3.94
CA ILE A 18 31.90 19.88 -3.16
C ILE A 18 31.34 20.98 -4.06
N LEU A 19 32.01 21.28 -5.19
CA LEU A 19 31.51 22.24 -6.18
C LEU A 19 30.14 21.82 -6.72
N ASN A 20 29.96 20.55 -7.11
CA ASN A 20 28.71 20.05 -7.65
C ASN A 20 27.57 20.08 -6.62
N LYS A 21 27.85 19.75 -5.35
CA LYS A 21 26.87 19.84 -4.25
C LYS A 21 26.45 21.29 -4.00
N LYS A 22 27.38 22.24 -4.05
CA LYS A 22 27.10 23.67 -3.86
C LYS A 22 26.34 24.27 -5.06
N LYS A 23 26.68 23.87 -6.30
CA LYS A 23 25.95 24.25 -7.53
C LYS A 23 24.51 23.72 -7.51
N LYS A 24 24.29 22.51 -6.97
CA LYS A 24 22.95 21.93 -6.78
C LYS A 24 22.15 22.64 -5.68
N LYS A 25 22.80 23.10 -4.61
CA LYS A 25 22.17 23.85 -3.51
C LYS A 25 21.78 25.29 -3.93
N GLN A 26 22.59 25.95 -4.76
CA GLN A 26 22.26 27.27 -5.30
C GLN A 26 21.15 27.22 -6.37
N ARG A 27 21.09 26.16 -7.19
CA ARG A 27 19.97 25.96 -8.13
C ARG A 27 18.65 25.60 -7.43
N GLY A 28 18.68 25.17 -6.17
CA GLY A 28 17.49 24.84 -5.38
C GLY A 28 16.84 26.02 -4.67
N ALA A 29 17.41 27.23 -4.76
CA ALA A 29 16.90 28.43 -4.06
C ALA A 29 16.04 29.35 -4.95
N GLN A 30 15.83 29.02 -6.23
CA GLN A 30 15.02 29.84 -7.17
C GLN A 30 14.13 29.02 -8.12
N SER A 31 13.81 27.76 -7.81
CA SER A 31 12.77 27.04 -8.53
C SER A 31 11.71 26.57 -7.55
N SER A 32 10.47 26.97 -7.82
CA SER A 32 9.26 26.29 -7.38
C SER A 32 9.49 24.79 -7.21
N LEU A 33 8.95 24.25 -6.11
CA LEU A 33 8.94 22.83 -5.79
C LEU A 33 8.78 22.00 -7.07
N PRO A 34 9.66 21.02 -7.35
CA PRO A 34 9.43 20.16 -8.50
C PRO A 34 8.11 19.43 -8.26
N PRO A 35 7.22 19.33 -9.26
CA PRO A 35 5.98 18.61 -9.09
C PRO A 35 6.32 17.19 -8.65
N LYS A 36 5.70 16.71 -7.55
CA LYS A 36 5.71 15.30 -7.17
C LYS A 36 5.50 14.51 -8.45
N LYS A 37 6.49 13.69 -8.85
CA LYS A 37 6.44 12.93 -10.10
C LYS A 37 5.15 12.11 -10.06
N LYS A 38 4.13 12.55 -10.79
CA LYS A 38 2.94 11.76 -11.07
C LYS A 38 3.48 10.49 -11.72
N ASN A 39 3.44 9.38 -10.99
CA ASN A 39 3.87 8.09 -11.52
C ASN A 39 3.06 7.87 -12.79
N LYS A 40 3.74 7.95 -13.94
CA LYS A 40 3.17 7.71 -15.26
C LYS A 40 2.45 6.37 -15.14
N ARG A 41 1.11 6.41 -15.14
CA ARG A 41 0.23 5.24 -15.00
C ARG A 41 0.58 4.26 -16.12
N ARG A 42 1.48 3.33 -15.83
CA ARG A 42 1.80 2.22 -16.72
C ARG A 42 0.54 1.37 -16.76
N LYS A 43 -0.02 1.17 -17.95
CA LYS A 43 -0.93 0.04 -18.23
C LYS A 43 -0.21 -1.20 -17.72
N THR A 44 -0.60 -1.64 -16.54
CA THR A 44 0.12 -2.66 -15.78
C THR A 44 -0.48 -3.99 -16.15
N ALA A 45 0.38 -5.01 -16.30
CA ALA A 45 -0.06 -6.34 -16.68
C ALA A 45 -1.14 -6.85 -15.70
N PRO A 46 -2.12 -7.62 -16.18
CA PRO A 46 -3.12 -8.23 -15.31
C PRO A 46 -2.45 -9.05 -14.20
N ILE A 47 -3.00 -8.96 -12.99
CA ILE A 47 -2.57 -9.83 -11.89
C ILE A 47 -3.08 -11.24 -12.20
N VAL A 48 -2.14 -12.18 -12.37
CA VAL A 48 -2.44 -13.60 -12.55
C VAL A 48 -2.22 -14.29 -11.22
N ILE A 49 -3.26 -14.94 -10.71
CA ILE A 49 -3.18 -15.80 -9.53
C ILE A 49 -2.51 -17.11 -9.98
N PRO A 50 -1.40 -17.53 -9.36
CA PRO A 50 -0.76 -18.78 -9.72
C PRO A 50 -1.65 -19.98 -9.33
N GLU A 51 -1.58 -21.04 -10.12
CA GLU A 51 -2.23 -22.31 -9.82
C GLU A 51 -1.86 -22.80 -8.41
N PRO A 52 -2.78 -23.51 -7.71
CA PRO A 52 -2.48 -24.05 -6.41
C PRO A 52 -1.38 -25.11 -6.56
N GLY A 53 -0.20 -24.83 -5.99
CA GLY A 53 0.84 -25.84 -5.80
C GLY A 53 0.43 -26.86 -4.73
N SER A 54 1.36 -27.76 -4.40
CA SER A 54 1.16 -28.73 -3.32
C SER A 54 0.89 -28.04 -1.97
N GLN A 55 0.08 -28.68 -1.12
CA GLN A 55 -0.17 -28.21 0.23
C GLN A 55 1.13 -28.18 1.06
N PRO A 56 1.56 -27.02 1.58
CA PRO A 56 2.73 -26.94 2.44
C PRO A 56 2.42 -27.47 3.84
N ALA A 57 3.41 -28.11 4.47
CA ALA A 57 3.27 -28.60 5.85
C ALA A 57 3.11 -27.46 6.86
N LYS A 58 3.80 -26.33 6.64
CA LYS A 58 3.73 -25.12 7.47
C LYS A 58 4.22 -23.90 6.70
N ILE A 59 3.53 -22.78 6.87
CA ILE A 59 3.94 -21.47 6.33
C ILE A 59 4.28 -20.55 7.50
N LEU A 60 5.48 -19.95 7.49
CA LEU A 60 5.88 -18.92 8.45
C LEU A 60 5.79 -17.55 7.79
N VAL A 61 4.75 -16.79 8.13
CA VAL A 61 4.47 -15.48 7.52
C VAL A 61 3.95 -14.50 8.56
N ASN A 62 4.19 -13.21 8.33
CA ASN A 62 3.61 -12.17 9.16
C ASN A 62 2.08 -12.15 9.01
N ARG A 63 1.36 -11.73 10.07
CA ARG A 63 -0.11 -11.59 10.02
C ARG A 63 -0.61 -10.60 8.96
N SER A 64 0.14 -9.55 8.67
CA SER A 64 -0.30 -8.49 7.75
C SER A 64 -0.52 -9.02 6.32
N PRO A 65 0.42 -9.72 5.67
CA PRO A 65 0.17 -10.37 4.38
C PRO A 65 -1.03 -11.33 4.37
N VAL A 66 -1.25 -12.07 5.47
CA VAL A 66 -2.41 -12.96 5.61
C VAL A 66 -3.71 -12.15 5.62
N LEU A 67 -3.77 -11.06 6.41
CA LEU A 67 -4.92 -10.17 6.46
C LEU A 67 -5.21 -9.51 5.12
N VAL A 68 -4.18 -9.11 4.38
CA VAL A 68 -4.35 -8.53 3.03
C VAL A 68 -5.05 -9.52 2.11
N LEU A 69 -4.54 -10.75 1.98
CA LEU A 69 -5.15 -11.75 1.10
C LEU A 69 -6.53 -12.17 1.55
N TRP A 70 -6.75 -12.38 2.85
CA TRP A 70 -8.06 -12.75 3.38
C TRP A 70 -9.11 -11.68 3.09
N THR A 71 -8.79 -10.42 3.36
CA THR A 71 -9.67 -9.28 3.06
C THR A 71 -9.91 -9.17 1.55
N THR A 72 -8.90 -9.44 0.73
CA THR A 72 -9.03 -9.43 -0.74
C THR A 72 -10.06 -10.46 -1.20
N VAL A 73 -9.98 -11.70 -0.72
CA VAL A 73 -10.93 -12.77 -1.08
C VAL A 73 -12.34 -12.43 -0.61
N VAL A 74 -12.48 -11.91 0.61
CA VAL A 74 -13.78 -11.53 1.15
C VAL A 74 -14.37 -10.34 0.40
N ALA A 75 -13.57 -9.32 0.06
CA ALA A 75 -14.02 -8.16 -0.71
C ALA A 75 -14.41 -8.51 -2.16
N GLU A 76 -13.65 -9.39 -2.81
CA GLU A 76 -13.98 -9.92 -4.14
C GLU A 76 -15.38 -10.57 -4.12
N LYS A 77 -15.67 -11.38 -3.10
CA LYS A 77 -16.97 -12.06 -2.99
C LYS A 77 -18.10 -11.13 -2.54
N LEU A 78 -17.88 -10.29 -1.54
CA LEU A 78 -18.94 -9.43 -0.97
C LEU A 78 -19.39 -8.34 -1.92
N PHE A 79 -18.46 -7.75 -2.66
CA PHE A 79 -18.69 -6.54 -3.44
C PHE A 79 -18.55 -6.74 -4.95
N ASP A 80 -18.37 -7.98 -5.40
CA ASP A 80 -18.18 -8.34 -6.82
C ASP A 80 -17.05 -7.54 -7.49
N LEU A 81 -16.01 -7.24 -6.72
CA LEU A 81 -14.86 -6.49 -7.20
C LEU A 81 -13.92 -7.37 -8.01
N HIS A 82 -13.27 -6.80 -9.01
CA HIS A 82 -12.14 -7.48 -9.64
C HIS A 82 -11.03 -7.71 -8.62
N TRP A 83 -10.28 -8.80 -8.76
CA TRP A 83 -9.20 -9.15 -7.84
C TRP A 83 -8.21 -8.01 -7.58
N SER A 84 -7.86 -7.24 -8.61
CA SER A 84 -6.97 -6.09 -8.48
C SER A 84 -7.57 -4.97 -7.62
N GLU A 85 -8.87 -4.72 -7.73
CA GLU A 85 -9.59 -3.74 -6.92
C GLU A 85 -9.68 -4.22 -5.47
N ALA A 86 -10.14 -5.45 -5.27
CA ALA A 86 -10.23 -6.09 -3.96
C ALA A 86 -8.88 -6.12 -3.23
N LEU A 87 -7.77 -6.32 -3.97
CA LEU A 87 -6.42 -6.32 -3.40
C LEU A 87 -6.03 -4.96 -2.82
N THR A 88 -6.48 -3.88 -3.45
CA THR A 88 -6.25 -2.53 -2.92
C THR A 88 -7.08 -2.25 -1.66
N ILE A 89 -8.31 -2.75 -1.60
CA ILE A 89 -9.17 -2.68 -0.40
C ILE A 89 -8.51 -3.46 0.75
N GLY A 90 -8.04 -4.68 0.49
CA GLY A 90 -7.37 -5.51 1.48
C GLY A 90 -6.11 -4.86 2.05
N ASN A 91 -5.30 -4.22 1.21
CA ASN A 91 -4.12 -3.51 1.69
C ASN A 91 -4.46 -2.25 2.50
N ALA A 92 -5.47 -1.49 2.07
CA ALA A 92 -5.94 -0.32 2.81
C ALA A 92 -6.46 -0.69 4.21
N LEU A 93 -7.26 -1.75 4.32
CA LEU A 93 -7.73 -2.26 5.62
C LEU A 93 -6.57 -2.72 6.51
N ALA A 94 -5.64 -3.51 5.96
CA ALA A 94 -4.50 -4.00 6.73
C ALA A 94 -3.62 -2.83 7.25
N ALA A 95 -3.49 -1.75 6.50
CA ALA A 95 -2.83 -0.53 6.94
C ALA A 95 -3.58 0.15 8.10
N GLN A 96 -4.90 0.28 8.01
CA GLN A 96 -5.74 0.82 9.09
C GLN A 96 -5.59 0.01 10.39
N ILE A 97 -5.72 -1.33 10.31
CA ILE A 97 -5.57 -2.24 11.47
C ILE A 97 -4.16 -2.14 12.06
N SER A 98 -3.13 -2.04 11.22
CA SER A 98 -1.74 -1.90 11.67
C SER A 98 -1.51 -0.58 12.41
N LYS A 99 -2.07 0.53 11.90
CA LYS A 99 -2.01 1.84 12.56
C LYS A 99 -2.73 1.80 13.91
N ALA A 100 -3.97 1.29 13.95
CA ALA A 100 -4.75 1.15 15.18
C ALA A 100 -4.00 0.34 16.25
N LYS A 101 -3.37 -0.78 15.85
CA LYS A 101 -2.57 -1.58 16.78
C LYS A 101 -1.32 -0.85 17.25
N GLY A 102 -0.62 -0.13 16.38
CA GLY A 102 0.54 0.68 16.77
C GLY A 102 0.17 1.79 17.76
N THR A 103 -0.98 2.45 17.57
CA THR A 103 -1.52 3.45 18.50
C THR A 103 -1.89 2.82 19.84
N SER A 104 -2.56 1.66 19.83
CA SER A 104 -2.90 0.92 21.05
C SER A 104 -1.67 0.46 21.84
N LEU A 105 -0.56 0.19 21.16
CA LEU A 105 0.72 -0.16 21.79
C LEU A 105 1.55 1.08 22.20
N GLY A 106 1.02 2.30 22.01
CA GLY A 106 1.73 3.55 22.32
C GLY A 106 2.93 3.84 21.41
N ILE A 107 3.13 3.07 20.33
CA ILE A 107 4.21 3.27 19.36
C ILE A 107 3.95 4.54 18.53
N TYR A 108 2.68 4.77 18.20
CA TYR A 108 2.22 6.03 17.65
C TYR A 108 1.59 6.85 18.77
N GLN A 109 2.12 8.05 19.01
CA GLN A 109 1.45 9.00 19.89
C GLN A 109 0.04 9.24 19.36
N LYS A 110 -0.97 9.01 20.21
CA LYS A 110 -2.29 9.60 20.04
C LYS A 110 -2.01 11.10 20.02
N SER A 111 -2.11 11.76 18.88
CA SER A 111 -2.02 13.21 18.83
C SER A 111 -3.16 13.73 19.71
N THR A 112 -2.81 14.16 20.92
CA THR A 112 -3.70 14.86 21.83
C THR A 112 -4.07 16.16 21.15
N GLY A 113 -5.33 16.28 20.76
CA GLY A 113 -6.01 17.55 20.52
C GLY A 113 -5.21 18.55 19.72
N GLU A 114 -5.05 18.29 18.43
CA GLU A 114 -4.95 19.29 17.38
C GLU A 114 -5.13 18.48 16.10
N GLU A 115 -6.15 18.82 15.34
CA GLU A 115 -6.29 18.39 13.96
C GLU A 115 -4.95 18.72 13.29
N ASN A 116 -4.09 17.71 13.14
CA ASN A 116 -3.18 17.72 12.02
C ASN A 116 -4.10 17.75 10.81
N ASN A 117 -4.39 18.97 10.37
CA ASN A 117 -4.68 19.32 8.99
C ASN A 117 -3.51 18.83 8.14
N ASP A 118 -3.35 17.51 8.06
CA ASP A 118 -2.88 16.81 6.87
C ASP A 118 -4.04 16.76 5.85
N ASP A 119 -4.84 17.82 5.80
CA ASP A 119 -5.80 18.16 4.74
C ASP A 119 -5.05 18.61 3.46
N ASP A 120 -3.78 18.21 3.32
CA ASP A 120 -3.11 18.00 2.03
C ASP A 120 -3.40 16.59 1.48
N THR A 121 -4.50 15.95 1.92
CA THR A 121 -5.11 14.85 1.16
C THR A 121 -5.81 15.41 -0.06
N THR A 122 -5.08 15.53 -1.16
CA THR A 122 -5.64 15.72 -2.52
C THR A 122 -6.59 14.58 -2.97
N LEU A 123 -6.77 13.54 -2.15
CA LEU A 123 -7.58 12.36 -2.46
C LEU A 123 -8.82 12.34 -1.58
N GLN A 124 -9.94 12.87 -2.10
CA GLN A 124 -11.25 12.75 -1.47
C GLN A 124 -11.90 11.43 -1.90
N PRO A 125 -12.21 10.51 -0.96
CA PRO A 125 -12.87 9.24 -1.31
C PRO A 125 -14.26 9.49 -1.90
N ASP A 126 -14.58 8.83 -3.00
CA ASP A 126 -15.91 8.87 -3.62
C ASP A 126 -16.79 7.69 -3.22
N ARG A 127 -16.20 6.66 -2.59
CA ARG A 127 -16.90 5.47 -2.10
C ARG A 127 -16.22 4.87 -0.88
N HIS A 128 -16.97 4.02 -0.19
CA HIS A 128 -16.51 3.30 0.99
C HIS A 128 -16.96 1.83 0.91
N PHE A 129 -16.18 0.94 1.52
CA PHE A 129 -16.50 -0.48 1.65
C PHE A 129 -16.49 -0.86 3.13
N ASP A 130 -17.62 -1.35 3.62
CA ASP A 130 -17.76 -1.81 5.01
C ASP A 130 -17.42 -3.31 5.06
N ILE A 131 -16.25 -3.64 5.58
CA ILE A 131 -15.70 -5.01 5.58
C ILE A 131 -15.00 -5.30 6.91
N MET A 132 -15.32 -6.46 7.50
CA MET A 132 -14.74 -6.91 8.78
C MET A 132 -14.79 -5.84 9.89
N GLY A 133 -15.97 -5.25 10.09
CA GLY A 133 -16.21 -4.20 11.10
C GLY A 133 -15.49 -2.87 10.84
N SER A 134 -14.93 -2.67 9.64
CA SER A 134 -14.16 -1.47 9.30
C SER A 134 -14.64 -0.83 8.00
N ARG A 135 -14.69 0.50 7.98
CA ARG A 135 -15.03 1.28 6.79
C ARG A 135 -13.76 1.69 6.03
N VAL A 136 -13.58 1.11 4.85
CA VAL A 136 -12.40 1.35 4.00
C VAL A 136 -12.71 2.39 2.93
N PRO A 137 -12.02 3.55 2.90
CA PRO A 137 -12.20 4.55 1.86
C PRO A 137 -11.57 4.12 0.54
N ALA A 138 -12.20 4.49 -0.58
CA ALA A 138 -11.73 4.17 -1.92
C ALA A 138 -12.09 5.27 -2.94
N LEU A 139 -11.44 5.19 -4.10
CA LEU A 139 -11.62 6.05 -5.26
C LEU A 139 -12.03 5.23 -6.48
N THR A 140 -12.97 5.72 -7.26
CA THR A 140 -13.21 5.21 -8.62
C THR A 140 -12.18 5.80 -9.57
N THR A 141 -11.44 4.95 -10.28
CA THR A 141 -10.50 5.37 -11.33
C THR A 141 -10.95 4.82 -12.69
N GLU A 142 -10.36 5.33 -13.77
CA GLU A 142 -10.58 4.80 -15.14
C GLU A 142 -10.29 3.29 -15.27
N VAL A 143 -9.45 2.73 -14.40
CA VAL A 143 -9.03 1.32 -14.41
C VAL A 143 -9.67 0.53 -13.26
N GLY A 144 -10.75 1.07 -12.67
CA GLY A 144 -11.48 0.45 -11.57
C GLY A 144 -11.24 1.09 -10.20
N VAL A 145 -11.81 0.49 -9.18
CA VAL A 145 -11.78 0.94 -7.79
C VAL A 145 -10.39 0.80 -7.19
N ARG A 146 -9.96 1.80 -6.40
CA ARG A 146 -8.69 1.79 -5.66
C ARG A 146 -8.92 2.19 -4.21
N GLY A 147 -8.57 1.30 -3.29
CA GLY A 147 -8.52 1.61 -1.86
C GLY A 147 -7.55 2.76 -1.57
N ILE A 148 -7.86 3.55 -0.54
CA ILE A 148 -6.99 4.58 0.00
C ILE A 148 -6.39 4.07 1.31
N GLY A 149 -5.07 3.96 1.36
CA GLY A 149 -4.31 3.56 2.54
C GLY A 149 -3.19 4.55 2.80
N ASN A 150 -3.00 4.97 4.06
CA ASN A 150 -2.01 5.99 4.43
C ASN A 150 -2.09 7.26 3.55
N ASN A 151 -3.32 7.75 3.29
CA ASN A 151 -3.58 8.93 2.47
C ASN A 151 -3.10 8.82 1.01
N GLN A 152 -2.96 7.60 0.47
CA GLN A 152 -2.51 7.34 -0.90
C GLN A 152 -3.37 6.29 -1.62
N GLU A 153 -3.61 6.51 -2.91
CA GLU A 153 -4.15 5.50 -3.84
C GLU A 153 -3.23 4.28 -3.85
N GLN A 154 -3.79 3.11 -3.60
CA GLN A 154 -3.02 1.87 -3.54
C GLN A 154 -2.78 1.29 -4.94
N ASP A 155 -1.54 0.88 -5.24
CA ASP A 155 -1.18 0.22 -6.51
C ASP A 155 -1.29 -1.31 -6.36
N PRO A 156 -2.24 -1.96 -7.05
CA PRO A 156 -2.46 -3.39 -6.91
C PRO A 156 -1.25 -4.23 -7.31
N ASN A 157 -0.42 -3.77 -8.26
CA ASN A 157 0.75 -4.53 -8.72
C ASN A 157 1.88 -4.50 -7.70
N GLN A 158 2.05 -3.38 -7.00
CA GLN A 158 3.03 -3.30 -5.92
C GLN A 158 2.63 -4.20 -4.75
N ILE A 159 1.34 -4.21 -4.42
CA ILE A 159 0.79 -5.10 -3.39
C ILE A 159 0.96 -6.56 -3.81
N TRP A 160 0.64 -6.90 -5.07
CA TRP A 160 0.78 -8.26 -5.57
C TRP A 160 2.24 -8.76 -5.53
N LYS A 161 3.19 -7.93 -5.97
CA LYS A 161 4.63 -8.23 -5.85
C LYS A 161 5.06 -8.44 -4.40
N LEU A 162 4.49 -7.68 -3.47
CA LEU A 162 4.74 -7.87 -2.05
C LEU A 162 4.19 -9.22 -1.58
N MET A 163 2.98 -9.62 -1.99
CA MET A 163 2.41 -10.92 -1.65
C MET A 163 3.24 -12.08 -2.22
N GLN A 164 3.68 -11.97 -3.48
CA GLN A 164 4.62 -12.91 -4.09
C GLN A 164 5.90 -13.04 -3.28
N LYS A 165 6.46 -11.94 -2.80
CA LYS A 165 7.65 -11.96 -1.95
C LYS A 165 7.40 -12.58 -0.57
N LYS A 166 6.21 -12.39 0.01
CA LYS A 166 5.89 -12.82 1.38
C LYS A 166 5.49 -14.29 1.48
N PHE A 167 4.79 -14.81 0.48
CA PHE A 167 4.33 -16.20 0.44
C PHE A 167 5.19 -17.08 -0.47
N GLY A 168 5.98 -16.50 -1.39
CA GLY A 168 6.84 -17.28 -2.27
C GLY A 168 6.06 -18.29 -3.10
N GLN A 169 6.51 -19.54 -3.06
CA GLN A 169 5.90 -20.67 -3.78
C GLN A 169 4.51 -21.05 -3.23
N ASP A 170 4.23 -20.72 -1.96
CA ASP A 170 2.96 -21.07 -1.31
C ASP A 170 1.81 -20.14 -1.68
N LEU A 171 2.06 -19.03 -2.39
CA LEU A 171 1.05 -18.02 -2.68
C LEU A 171 -0.18 -18.59 -3.38
N GLY A 172 0.02 -19.46 -4.38
CA GLY A 172 -1.08 -20.10 -5.10
C GLY A 172 -1.96 -20.94 -4.18
N TYR A 173 -1.32 -21.81 -3.39
CA TYR A 173 -2.03 -22.62 -2.40
C TYR A 173 -2.83 -21.75 -1.41
N VAL A 174 -2.21 -20.70 -0.86
CA VAL A 174 -2.86 -19.82 0.13
C VAL A 174 -4.09 -19.12 -0.44
N VAL A 175 -3.98 -18.52 -1.63
CA VAL A 175 -5.11 -17.81 -2.26
C VAL A 175 -6.26 -18.78 -2.54
N HIS A 176 -5.96 -19.97 -3.09
CA HIS A 176 -6.97 -20.98 -3.38
C HIS A 176 -7.63 -21.52 -2.10
N ALA A 177 -6.86 -21.82 -1.06
CA ALA A 177 -7.39 -22.28 0.23
C ALA A 177 -8.33 -21.23 0.86
N MET A 178 -7.95 -19.94 0.81
CA MET A 178 -8.82 -18.85 1.28
C MET A 178 -10.10 -18.73 0.45
N LYS A 179 -10.02 -18.83 -0.88
CA LYS A 179 -11.20 -18.83 -1.76
C LYS A 179 -12.13 -20.02 -1.47
N GLN A 180 -11.57 -21.20 -1.23
CA GLN A 180 -12.34 -22.39 -0.84
C GLN A 180 -13.03 -22.22 0.51
N ALA A 181 -12.33 -21.66 1.51
CA ALA A 181 -12.89 -21.40 2.83
C ALA A 181 -14.09 -20.43 2.78
N VAL A 182 -14.04 -19.44 1.89
CA VAL A 182 -15.12 -18.46 1.70
C VAL A 182 -16.23 -18.98 0.78
N SER A 183 -15.95 -19.95 -0.12
CA SER A 183 -16.91 -20.48 -1.09
C SER A 183 -18.28 -20.90 -0.54
N PRO A 184 -18.38 -21.69 0.55
CA PRO A 184 -19.67 -22.18 1.05
C PRO A 184 -20.52 -21.11 1.73
N VAL A 185 -19.94 -19.99 2.18
CA VAL A 185 -20.65 -18.95 2.95
C VAL A 185 -21.39 -18.01 2.00
N SER A 186 -22.69 -17.78 2.16
CA SER A 186 -23.41 -16.86 1.27
C SER A 186 -22.93 -15.40 1.42
N LYS A 187 -23.23 -14.53 0.45
CA LYS A 187 -22.89 -13.09 0.56
C LYS A 187 -23.58 -12.45 1.76
N ASP A 188 -24.84 -12.81 1.99
CA ASP A 188 -25.65 -12.28 3.09
C ASP A 188 -25.10 -12.73 4.44
N GLU A 189 -24.68 -14.00 4.55
CA GLU A 189 -24.02 -14.52 5.75
C GLU A 189 -22.67 -13.84 6.00
N LEU A 190 -21.87 -13.60 4.96
CA LEU A 190 -20.61 -12.87 5.09
C LEU A 190 -20.84 -11.43 5.55
N ALA A 191 -21.86 -10.75 5.00
CA ALA A 191 -22.19 -9.39 5.39
C ALA A 191 -22.73 -9.32 6.82
N ALA A 192 -23.54 -10.29 7.24
CA ALA A 192 -24.05 -10.38 8.61
C ALA A 192 -22.94 -10.69 9.63
N SER A 193 -22.02 -11.60 9.29
CA SER A 193 -20.87 -11.94 10.14
C SER A 193 -19.85 -10.81 10.27
N ALA A 194 -19.84 -9.85 9.34
CA ALA A 194 -18.94 -8.70 9.37
C ALA A 194 -19.18 -7.75 10.56
N TRP A 195 -20.32 -7.88 11.26
CA TRP A 195 -20.70 -7.02 12.39
C TRP A 195 -20.62 -7.69 13.76
N ASN A 196 -20.32 -9.00 13.83
CA ASN A 196 -20.45 -9.81 15.06
C ASN A 196 -19.13 -10.12 15.78
N TYR A 197 -18.07 -9.33 15.61
CA TYR A 197 -16.79 -9.50 16.31
C TYR A 197 -16.37 -8.27 17.10
#